data_AF-A0AAD7E6P3-F1
#
_entry.id   AF-A0AAD7E6P3-F1
#
_cell.length_a   1.000
_cell.length_b   1.000
_cell.length_c   1.000
_cell.angle_alpha   90.00
_cell.angle_beta   90.00
_cell.angle_gamma   90.00
#
_symmetry.space_group_name_H-M   'P 1'
#
loop_
_entity.id
_entity.type
_entity.pdbx_description
1 polymer ?
#
loop_
_entity_poly.entity_id
_entity_poly.type
_entity_poly.pdbx_seq_one_letter_code
_entity_poly.pdbx_strand_id
1 'polypeptide(L)'
;MQEHPSAATERAKLFAPGATPESRRASTESDPLALHLSFGLAYTVGSALGSIPPSTDACRAAFVAPNAVGLTAGARAWSKHAHRSQTPEVAAPDDRGGWWGTASGPVAVINEKALALFWKVMQSVTWRNLHWLPHQILVYEVRVAEGYGMRWSQDRSVVRDSEDQMPEWVFRGFVEPMMEGGHEVGWRH
;
A
#
# COMPACT_ATOMS: atom_id res chain seq x y z
N MET A 1 3.44 -2.81 13.30
CA MET A 1 2.59 -3.60 12.38
C MET A 1 2.63 -5.05 12.84
N GLN A 2 1.53 -5.57 13.38
CA GLN A 2 1.50 -6.92 13.97
C GLN A 2 0.96 -7.94 12.98
N GLU A 3 1.70 -9.02 12.78
CA GLU A 3 1.29 -10.15 11.96
C GLU A 3 0.59 -11.23 12.78
N HIS A 4 -0.07 -12.16 12.08
CA HIS A 4 -0.57 -13.38 12.67
C HIS A 4 0.58 -14.16 13.35
N PRO A 5 0.39 -14.74 14.55
CA PRO A 5 1.46 -15.41 15.29
C PRO A 5 2.18 -16.53 14.51
N SER A 6 1.49 -17.19 13.58
CA SER A 6 2.08 -18.24 12.75
C SER A 6 2.84 -17.73 11.52
N ALA A 7 2.80 -16.43 11.19
CA ALA A 7 3.32 -15.89 9.93
C ALA A 7 4.78 -16.25 9.68
N ALA A 8 5.64 -16.15 10.71
CA ALA A 8 7.05 -16.52 10.60
C ALA A 8 7.23 -18.02 10.29
N THR A 9 6.48 -18.88 10.98
CA THR A 9 6.50 -20.33 10.79
C THR A 9 6.02 -20.73 9.39
N GLU A 10 4.93 -20.12 8.90
CA GLU A 10 4.39 -20.43 7.57
C GLU A 10 5.33 -19.98 6.45
N ARG A 11 6.00 -18.83 6.59
CA ARG A 11 7.07 -18.43 5.66
C ARG A 11 8.25 -19.40 5.71
N ALA A 12 8.67 -19.83 6.89
CA ALA A 12 9.78 -20.75 7.03
C ALA A 12 9.51 -22.09 6.35
N LYS A 13 8.25 -22.58 6.36
CA LYS A 13 7.86 -23.77 5.61
C LYS A 13 7.95 -23.56 4.09
N LEU A 14 7.43 -22.44 3.60
CA LEU A 14 7.41 -22.13 2.16
C LEU A 14 8.82 -21.91 1.58
N PHE A 15 9.71 -21.31 2.37
CA PHE A 15 11.08 -20.97 1.98
C PHE A 15 12.14 -21.83 2.68
N ALA A 16 11.77 -23.04 3.12
CA ALA A 16 12.66 -23.94 3.84
C ALA A 16 13.93 -24.25 3.02
N PRO A 17 15.10 -24.43 3.66
CA PRO A 17 16.30 -24.92 2.99
C PRO A 17 16.02 -26.27 2.31
N GLY A 18 16.09 -26.32 0.99
CA GLY A 18 15.75 -27.50 0.19
C GLY A 18 14.43 -27.41 -0.59
N ALA A 19 13.62 -26.36 -0.38
CA ALA A 19 12.44 -26.10 -1.21
C ALA A 19 12.87 -25.72 -2.64
N THR A 20 12.46 -26.51 -3.62
CA THR A 20 12.76 -26.24 -5.03
C THR A 20 11.78 -25.20 -5.59
N PRO A 21 12.09 -24.54 -6.72
CA PRO A 21 11.11 -23.69 -7.41
C PRO A 21 9.80 -24.43 -7.74
N GLU A 22 9.87 -25.71 -8.11
CA GLU A 22 8.71 -26.55 -8.45
C GLU A 22 7.86 -26.85 -7.21
N SER A 23 8.48 -27.22 -6.09
CA SER A 23 7.74 -27.49 -4.85
C SER A 23 7.03 -26.25 -4.34
N ARG A 24 7.69 -25.08 -4.43
CA ARG A 24 7.08 -23.79 -4.07
C ARG A 24 5.91 -23.44 -4.99
N ARG A 25 6.07 -23.64 -6.30
CA ARG A 25 4.98 -23.41 -7.27
C ARG A 25 3.77 -24.30 -6.98
N ALA A 26 4.00 -25.59 -6.75
CA ALA A 26 2.94 -26.52 -6.37
C ALA A 26 2.21 -26.07 -5.08
N SER A 27 2.96 -25.63 -4.06
CA SER A 27 2.36 -25.04 -2.85
C SER A 27 1.51 -23.82 -3.17
N THR A 28 2.01 -22.85 -3.95
CA THR A 28 1.26 -21.63 -4.30
C THR A 28 0.02 -21.88 -5.16
N GLU A 29 -0.01 -22.97 -5.94
CA GLU A 29 -1.18 -23.36 -6.73
C GLU A 29 -2.27 -24.03 -5.87
N SER A 30 -1.87 -24.71 -4.79
CA SER A 30 -2.77 -25.47 -3.92
C SER A 30 -3.21 -24.76 -2.63
N ASP A 31 -2.42 -23.81 -2.13
CA ASP A 31 -2.61 -23.17 -0.84
C ASP A 31 -2.69 -21.63 -0.99
N PRO A 32 -3.88 -21.04 -0.72
CA PRO A 32 -4.07 -19.59 -0.72
C PRO A 32 -3.11 -18.81 0.19
N LEU A 33 -2.65 -19.40 1.30
CA LEU A 33 -1.68 -18.78 2.20
C LEU A 33 -0.27 -18.81 1.61
N ALA A 34 0.15 -19.95 1.05
CA ALA A 34 1.41 -20.04 0.32
C ALA A 34 1.48 -19.03 -0.83
N LEU A 35 0.40 -18.88 -1.60
CA LEU A 35 0.30 -17.86 -2.65
C LEU A 35 0.50 -16.45 -2.07
N HIS A 36 -0.23 -16.11 -1.01
CA HIS A 36 -0.14 -14.80 -0.35
C HIS A 36 1.29 -14.50 0.13
N LEU A 37 1.94 -15.46 0.80
CA LEU A 37 3.30 -15.32 1.30
C LEU A 37 4.35 -15.27 0.18
N SER A 38 4.09 -15.92 -0.96
CA SER A 38 4.99 -15.89 -2.12
C SER A 38 5.14 -14.48 -2.71
N PHE A 39 4.12 -13.63 -2.56
CA PHE A 39 4.16 -12.21 -2.93
C PHE A 39 4.89 -11.32 -1.91
N GLY A 40 5.39 -11.89 -0.82
CA GLY A 40 6.00 -11.14 0.28
C GLY A 40 4.98 -10.30 1.07
N LEU A 41 3.70 -10.70 1.04
CA LEU A 41 2.65 -10.02 1.78
C LEU A 41 2.69 -10.41 3.26
N ALA A 42 2.31 -9.46 4.10
CA ALA A 42 2.11 -9.67 5.51
C ALA A 42 0.89 -10.55 5.73
N TYR A 43 1.00 -11.53 6.62
CA TYR A 43 -0.12 -12.37 7.01
C TYR A 43 -0.74 -11.77 8.28
N THR A 44 -1.94 -11.25 8.17
CA THR A 44 -2.70 -10.59 9.25
C THR A 44 -4.09 -11.18 9.36
N VAL A 45 -4.79 -10.90 10.46
CA VAL A 45 -6.24 -11.13 10.53
C VAL A 45 -6.91 -10.29 9.43
N GLY A 46 -7.67 -10.94 8.56
CA GLY A 46 -8.31 -10.29 7.40
C GLY A 46 -7.49 -10.28 6.10
N SER A 47 -6.32 -10.93 6.05
CA SER A 47 -5.58 -11.11 4.80
C SER A 47 -6.45 -11.73 3.70
N ALA A 48 -6.34 -11.20 2.50
CA ALA A 48 -7.08 -11.66 1.34
C ALA A 48 -6.37 -12.86 0.67
N LEU A 49 -6.33 -13.98 1.40
CA LEU A 49 -5.68 -15.20 0.92
C LEU A 49 -6.25 -15.63 -0.44
N GLY A 50 -5.38 -16.08 -1.34
CA GLY A 50 -5.77 -16.47 -2.70
C GLY A 50 -5.95 -15.31 -3.69
N SER A 51 -5.88 -14.05 -3.24
CA SER A 51 -5.93 -12.89 -4.13
C SER A 51 -4.54 -12.46 -4.60
N ILE A 52 -4.47 -11.93 -5.81
CA ILE A 52 -3.24 -11.41 -6.41
C ILE A 52 -3.15 -9.90 -6.14
N PRO A 53 -2.03 -9.39 -5.56
CA PRO A 53 -1.82 -7.96 -5.38
C PRO A 53 -1.58 -7.25 -6.73
N PRO A 54 -1.74 -5.91 -6.80
CA PRO A 54 -1.39 -5.17 -8.01
C PRO A 54 0.12 -5.26 -8.30
N SER A 55 0.47 -5.23 -9.59
CA SER A 55 1.86 -4.98 -9.99
C SER A 55 2.26 -3.53 -9.67
N THR A 56 3.57 -3.26 -9.59
CA THR A 56 4.09 -1.90 -9.44
C THR A 56 3.59 -0.98 -10.56
N ASP A 57 3.47 -1.49 -11.78
CA ASP A 57 2.93 -0.74 -12.92
C ASP A 57 1.45 -0.41 -12.77
N ALA A 58 0.63 -1.35 -12.27
CA ALA A 58 -0.77 -1.09 -11.96
C ALA A 58 -0.92 -0.04 -10.85
N CYS A 59 -0.10 -0.14 -9.79
CA CYS A 59 -0.03 0.90 -8.75
C CYS A 59 0.36 2.26 -9.32
N ARG A 60 1.35 2.32 -10.20
CA ARG A 60 1.81 3.54 -10.86
C ARG A 60 0.71 4.14 -11.74
N ALA A 61 0.07 3.33 -12.58
CA ALA A 61 -1.01 3.75 -13.46
C ALA A 61 -2.15 4.40 -12.67
N ALA A 62 -2.60 3.74 -11.60
CA ALA A 62 -3.60 4.28 -10.68
C ALA A 62 -3.16 5.58 -9.98
N PHE A 63 -1.87 5.68 -9.64
CA PHE A 63 -1.30 6.86 -8.98
C PHE A 63 -1.22 8.07 -9.91
N VAL A 64 -0.85 7.86 -11.18
CA VAL A 64 -0.69 8.93 -12.19
C VAL A 64 -1.98 9.24 -12.96
N ALA A 65 -3.10 8.56 -12.65
CA ALA A 65 -4.38 8.82 -13.28
C ALA A 65 -4.77 10.31 -13.12
N PRO A 66 -5.01 11.03 -14.23
CA PRO A 66 -5.29 12.46 -14.19
C PRO A 66 -6.71 12.73 -13.71
N ASN A 67 -6.93 13.93 -13.16
CA ASN A 67 -8.25 14.45 -12.84
C ASN A 67 -8.62 15.65 -13.72
N ALA A 68 -9.83 16.18 -13.53
CA ALA A 68 -10.36 17.30 -14.31
C ALA A 68 -9.52 18.59 -14.23
N VAL A 69 -8.70 18.77 -13.19
CA VAL A 69 -7.82 19.95 -13.00
C VAL A 69 -6.36 19.68 -13.36
N GLY A 70 -6.06 18.53 -13.99
CA GLY A 70 -4.73 18.16 -14.45
C GLY A 70 -3.78 17.60 -13.38
N LEU A 71 -4.21 17.53 -12.11
CA LEU A 71 -3.46 16.83 -11.06
C LEU A 71 -3.67 15.32 -11.17
N THR A 72 -2.62 14.55 -10.91
CA THR A 72 -2.73 13.10 -10.76
C THR A 72 -3.43 12.73 -9.44
N ALA A 73 -3.97 11.51 -9.34
CA ALA A 73 -4.56 10.99 -8.10
C ALA A 73 -3.58 11.08 -6.93
N GLY A 74 -2.33 10.70 -7.15
CA GLY A 74 -1.21 10.83 -6.21
C GLY A 74 -0.95 12.27 -5.78
N ALA A 75 -0.79 13.17 -6.75
CA ALA A 75 -0.55 14.59 -6.48
C ALA A 75 -1.68 15.24 -5.69
N ARG A 76 -2.94 14.94 -6.04
CA ARG A 76 -4.11 15.45 -5.31
C ARG A 76 -4.13 14.95 -3.87
N ALA A 77 -3.86 13.66 -3.64
CA ALA A 77 -3.79 13.13 -2.28
C ALA A 77 -2.63 13.79 -1.51
N TRP A 78 -1.48 13.98 -2.16
CA TRP A 78 -0.32 14.58 -1.51
C TRP A 78 -0.60 16.03 -1.12
N SER A 79 -1.22 16.83 -1.98
CA SER A 79 -1.63 18.20 -1.63
C SER A 79 -2.56 18.27 -0.42
N LYS A 80 -3.34 17.20 -0.14
CA LYS A 80 -4.16 17.09 1.08
C LYS A 80 -3.39 16.56 2.29
N HIS A 81 -2.37 15.74 2.09
CA HIS A 81 -1.64 15.06 3.17
C HIS A 81 -0.32 15.76 3.57
N ALA A 82 0.22 16.65 2.74
CA ALA A 82 1.53 17.29 2.94
C ALA A 82 1.70 18.00 4.30
N HIS A 83 0.60 18.48 4.91
CA HIS A 83 0.65 19.15 6.22
C HIS A 83 0.60 18.16 7.41
N ARG A 84 0.42 16.86 7.16
CA ARG A 84 0.09 15.86 8.19
C ARG A 84 1.30 15.09 8.71
N SER A 85 2.41 15.11 7.98
CA SER A 85 3.69 14.54 8.42
C SER A 85 4.52 15.47 9.30
N GLN A 86 3.95 16.56 9.80
CA GLN A 86 4.64 17.48 10.70
C GLN A 86 4.67 16.88 12.11
N THR A 87 5.78 16.23 12.48
CA THR A 87 6.04 15.85 13.87
C THR A 87 6.68 17.02 14.61
N PRO A 88 6.12 17.50 15.73
CA PRO A 88 6.65 18.66 16.46
C PRO A 88 8.05 18.48 17.05
N GLU A 89 8.51 17.25 17.23
CA GLU A 89 9.65 16.96 18.13
C GLU A 89 11.01 16.80 17.43
N VAL A 90 11.05 16.73 16.09
CA VAL A 90 12.30 16.46 15.33
C VAL A 90 12.53 17.45 14.17
N ALA A 91 11.65 18.43 13.97
CA ALA A 91 11.77 19.34 12.85
C ALA A 91 12.99 20.26 13.04
N ALA A 92 14.02 20.06 12.23
CA ALA A 92 15.03 21.07 11.99
C ALA A 92 14.35 22.38 11.53
N PRO A 93 14.92 23.57 11.80
CA PRO A 93 14.27 24.86 11.55
C PRO A 93 13.81 25.10 10.09
N ASP A 94 14.23 24.26 9.14
CA ASP A 94 13.88 24.34 7.72
C ASP A 94 12.91 23.23 7.25
N ASP A 95 12.53 22.28 8.11
CA ASP A 95 11.64 21.17 7.75
C ASP A 95 10.16 21.50 7.98
N ARG A 96 9.61 22.42 7.19
CA ARG A 96 8.17 22.77 7.23
C ARG A 96 7.27 21.74 6.54
N GLY A 97 7.86 20.77 5.84
CA GLY A 97 7.14 19.80 5.01
C GLY A 97 6.94 18.43 5.67
N GLY A 98 7.72 18.11 6.71
CA GLY A 98 7.72 16.79 7.31
C GLY A 98 8.09 15.69 6.30
N TRP A 99 7.81 14.43 6.64
CA TRP A 99 8.22 13.27 5.82
C TRP A 99 7.75 13.33 4.35
N TRP A 100 6.53 13.82 4.09
CA TRP A 100 5.97 13.95 2.74
C TRP A 100 6.48 15.17 1.99
N GLY A 101 7.07 16.16 2.67
CA GLY A 101 7.44 17.44 2.07
C GLY A 101 6.23 18.29 1.67
N THR A 102 6.48 19.40 0.98
CA THR A 102 5.44 20.37 0.60
C THR A 102 5.04 20.24 -0.88
N ALA A 103 3.73 20.09 -1.12
CA ALA A 103 3.13 20.11 -2.44
C ALA A 103 2.88 21.56 -2.90
N SER A 104 3.89 22.20 -3.51
CA SER A 104 3.79 23.57 -4.01
C SER A 104 4.39 23.75 -5.41
N GLY A 105 3.87 24.74 -6.14
CA GLY A 105 4.26 25.09 -7.49
C GLY A 105 3.19 24.80 -8.55
N PRO A 106 3.53 24.93 -9.84
CA PRO A 106 2.64 24.60 -10.95
C PRO A 106 2.17 23.13 -10.92
N VAL A 107 1.00 22.84 -11.49
CA VAL A 107 0.41 21.48 -11.55
C VAL A 107 1.40 20.42 -12.06
N ALA A 108 2.14 20.72 -13.12
CA ALA A 108 3.16 19.82 -13.67
C ALA A 108 4.26 19.48 -12.66
N VAL A 109 4.74 20.50 -11.92
CA VAL A 109 5.77 20.33 -10.88
C VAL A 109 5.25 19.52 -9.70
N ILE A 110 3.99 19.74 -9.29
CA ILE A 110 3.37 18.94 -8.22
C ILE A 110 3.24 17.48 -8.65
N ASN A 111 2.82 17.22 -9.89
CA ASN A 111 2.71 15.86 -10.43
C ASN A 111 4.07 15.14 -10.48
N GLU A 112 5.12 15.83 -10.95
CA GLU A 112 6.47 15.28 -11.01
C GLU A 112 6.99 14.91 -9.60
N LYS A 113 6.87 15.84 -8.65
CA LYS A 113 7.29 15.60 -7.26
C LYS A 113 6.47 14.48 -6.59
N ALA A 114 5.16 14.40 -6.87
CA ALA A 114 4.34 13.31 -6.37
C ALA A 114 4.81 11.94 -6.91
N LEU A 115 5.21 11.88 -8.18
CA LEU A 115 5.76 10.66 -8.76
C LEU A 115 7.12 10.29 -8.13
N ALA A 116 7.96 11.28 -7.82
CA ALA A 116 9.19 11.04 -7.07
C ALA A 116 8.89 10.45 -5.67
N LEU A 117 7.87 10.94 -4.97
CA LEU A 117 7.41 10.37 -3.69
C LEU A 117 6.89 8.94 -3.84
N PHE A 118 6.14 8.65 -4.91
CA PHE A 118 5.72 7.28 -5.21
C PHE A 118 6.93 6.35 -5.25
N TRP A 119 7.99 6.72 -5.99
CA TRP A 119 9.19 5.90 -6.07
C TRP A 119 9.98 5.84 -4.77
N LYS A 120 10.08 6.94 -4.01
CA LYS A 120 10.68 6.97 -2.67
C LYS A 120 10.06 5.88 -1.77
N VAL A 121 8.73 5.80 -1.75
CA VAL A 121 8.01 4.78 -0.96
C VAL A 121 8.21 3.40 -1.58
N MET A 122 7.93 3.22 -2.87
CA MET A 122 7.93 1.90 -3.54
C MET A 122 9.31 1.21 -3.51
N GLN A 123 10.40 1.97 -3.53
CA GLN A 123 11.77 1.45 -3.44
C GLN A 123 12.20 1.14 -2.00
N SER A 124 11.55 1.73 -1.01
CA SER A 124 11.87 1.58 0.42
C SER A 124 10.84 0.73 1.18
N VAL A 125 9.98 0.00 0.47
CA VAL A 125 8.91 -0.80 1.08
C VAL A 125 9.51 -1.91 1.93
N THR A 126 9.19 -1.91 3.22
CA THR A 126 9.55 -2.96 4.17
C THR A 126 8.36 -3.83 4.55
N TRP A 127 7.14 -3.36 4.26
CA TRP A 127 5.91 -4.07 4.60
C TRP A 127 4.86 -3.89 3.50
N ARG A 128 4.21 -4.99 3.11
CA ARG A 128 3.13 -5.02 2.12
C ARG A 128 2.00 -5.82 2.70
N ASN A 129 0.76 -5.43 2.48
CA ASN A 129 -0.38 -6.25 2.88
C ASN A 129 -1.51 -6.17 1.85
N LEU A 130 -2.22 -7.27 1.72
CA LEU A 130 -3.42 -7.40 0.91
C LEU A 130 -4.53 -7.93 1.82
N HIS A 131 -5.57 -7.13 2.04
CA HIS A 131 -6.61 -7.45 3.00
C HIS A 131 -7.99 -6.99 2.54
N TRP A 132 -9.01 -7.61 3.10
CA TRP A 132 -10.40 -7.25 2.86
C TRP A 132 -10.87 -6.21 3.85
N LEU A 133 -11.58 -5.21 3.35
CA LEU A 133 -12.53 -4.43 4.13
C LEU A 133 -13.96 -4.95 3.91
N PRO A 134 -14.91 -4.56 4.77
CA PRO A 134 -16.33 -4.82 4.53
C PRO A 134 -16.76 -4.41 3.11
N HIS A 135 -17.84 -5.04 2.64
CA HIS A 135 -18.40 -4.80 1.30
C HIS A 135 -17.47 -5.18 0.14
N GLN A 136 -16.65 -6.23 0.32
CA GLN A 136 -15.80 -6.78 -0.75
C GLN A 136 -14.82 -5.76 -1.34
N ILE A 137 -14.31 -4.86 -0.50
CA ILE A 137 -13.28 -3.92 -0.93
C ILE A 137 -11.93 -4.53 -0.63
N LEU A 138 -11.22 -4.93 -1.70
CA LEU A 138 -9.85 -5.42 -1.58
C LEU A 138 -8.91 -4.23 -1.46
N VAL A 139 -7.97 -4.31 -0.53
CA VAL A 139 -7.01 -3.25 -0.23
C VAL A 139 -5.59 -3.76 -0.33
N TYR A 140 -4.78 -3.06 -1.12
CA TYR A 140 -3.34 -3.23 -1.13
C TYR A 140 -2.67 -2.05 -0.45
N GLU A 141 -1.83 -2.32 0.52
CA GLU A 141 -1.13 -1.31 1.32
C GLU A 141 0.36 -1.62 1.34
N VAL A 142 1.17 -0.59 1.18
CA VAL A 142 2.63 -0.67 1.32
C VAL A 142 3.09 0.36 2.34
N ARG A 143 4.09 -0.01 3.14
CA ARG A 143 4.70 0.87 4.13
C ARG A 143 6.22 0.76 4.11
N VAL A 144 6.87 1.87 4.45
CA VAL A 144 8.30 1.94 4.76
C VAL A 144 8.52 1.67 6.26
N ALA A 145 9.78 1.56 6.67
CA ALA A 145 10.16 1.22 8.05
C ALA A 145 9.59 2.21 9.09
N GLU A 146 9.54 3.50 8.73
CA GLU A 146 9.03 4.58 9.57
C GLU A 146 7.50 4.56 9.70
N GLY A 147 6.82 3.68 8.97
CA GLY A 147 5.36 3.50 9.04
C GLY A 147 4.56 4.30 8.01
N TYR A 148 5.18 5.26 7.32
CA TYR A 148 4.56 5.95 6.19
C TYR A 148 4.28 4.99 5.04
N GLY A 149 3.25 5.28 4.24
CA GLY A 149 2.83 4.34 3.21
C GLY A 149 1.86 4.89 2.18
N MET A 150 1.43 3.98 1.31
CA MET A 150 0.47 4.23 0.25
C MET A 150 -0.52 3.07 0.16
N ARG A 151 -1.75 3.39 -0.25
CA ARG A 151 -2.82 2.41 -0.34
C ARG A 151 -3.60 2.52 -1.65
N TRP A 152 -3.94 1.36 -2.20
CA TRP A 152 -4.84 1.18 -3.34
C TRP A 152 -6.01 0.31 -2.92
N SER A 153 -7.11 0.41 -3.66
CA SER A 153 -8.24 -0.50 -3.48
C SER A 153 -8.87 -0.92 -4.79
N GLN A 154 -9.58 -2.03 -4.74
CA GLN A 154 -10.40 -2.55 -5.79
C GLN A 154 -11.77 -2.89 -5.21
N ASP A 155 -12.84 -2.29 -5.75
CA ASP A 155 -14.21 -2.64 -5.35
C ASP A 155 -14.63 -3.91 -6.11
N ARG A 156 -14.83 -5.00 -5.37
CA ARG A 156 -15.23 -6.29 -5.92
C ARG A 156 -16.70 -6.64 -5.63
N SER A 157 -17.49 -5.68 -5.14
CA SER A 157 -18.91 -5.89 -4.85
C SER A 157 -19.77 -6.04 -6.12
N VAL A 158 -19.28 -5.55 -7.27
CA VAL A 158 -20.02 -5.48 -8.53
C VAL A 158 -19.49 -6.45 -9.60
N VAL A 159 -18.53 -7.33 -9.25
CA VAL A 159 -17.98 -8.31 -10.21
C VAL A 159 -19.05 -9.36 -10.49
N ARG A 160 -19.76 -9.17 -11.61
CA ARG A 160 -20.76 -10.10 -12.13
C ARG A 160 -20.07 -11.04 -13.13
N ASP A 161 -19.95 -12.31 -12.77
CA ASP A 161 -19.87 -13.55 -13.57
C ASP A 161 -19.01 -13.59 -14.86
N SER A 162 -18.24 -12.54 -15.17
CA SER A 162 -17.27 -12.51 -16.26
C SER A 162 -15.89 -12.48 -15.65
N GLU A 163 -15.21 -13.62 -15.68
CA GLU A 163 -13.82 -13.78 -15.23
C GLU A 163 -12.84 -12.84 -15.97
N ASP A 164 -13.26 -12.25 -17.08
CA ASP A 164 -12.39 -11.51 -18.00
C ASP A 164 -12.06 -10.07 -17.60
N GLN A 165 -12.75 -9.46 -16.64
CA GLN A 165 -12.43 -8.08 -16.22
C GLN A 165 -12.42 -7.89 -14.71
N MET A 166 -11.27 -8.16 -14.11
CA MET A 166 -11.00 -7.68 -12.76
C MET A 166 -11.05 -6.14 -12.73
N PRO A 167 -11.75 -5.51 -11.77
CA PRO A 167 -11.80 -4.04 -11.67
C PRO A 167 -10.40 -3.44 -11.54
N GLU A 168 -10.19 -2.25 -12.10
CA GLU A 168 -8.90 -1.57 -11.99
C GLU A 168 -8.59 -1.18 -10.54
N TRP A 169 -7.31 -1.14 -10.21
CA TRP A 169 -6.85 -0.63 -8.93
C TRP A 169 -6.98 0.89 -8.90
N VAL A 170 -7.51 1.42 -7.80
CA VAL A 170 -7.65 2.86 -7.58
C VAL A 170 -6.74 3.29 -6.45
N PHE A 171 -5.93 4.32 -6.68
CA PHE A 171 -5.13 4.92 -5.61
C PHE A 171 -6.04 5.62 -4.60
N ARG A 172 -5.90 5.26 -3.32
CA ARG A 172 -6.76 5.77 -2.24
C ARG A 172 -6.12 6.88 -1.43
N GLY A 173 -4.81 6.84 -1.26
CA GLY A 173 -4.09 7.89 -0.57
C GLY A 173 -2.83 7.41 0.13
N PHE A 174 -2.25 8.35 0.87
CA PHE A 174 -1.10 8.14 1.73
C PHE A 174 -1.55 7.64 3.10
N VAL A 175 -0.66 6.96 3.79
CA VAL A 175 -0.92 6.37 5.10
C VAL A 175 0.16 6.84 6.06
N GLU A 176 -0.25 7.34 7.22
CA GLU A 176 0.66 7.79 8.27
C GLU A 176 1.04 6.62 9.20
N PRO A 177 2.13 6.75 9.98
CA PRO A 177 2.47 5.81 11.03
C PRO A 177 1.32 5.67 12.04
N MET A 178 1.17 4.48 12.62
CA MET A 178 0.18 4.27 13.68
C MET A 178 0.57 5.10 14.91
N MET A 179 -0.31 6.03 15.29
CA MET A 179 -0.15 6.81 16.52
C MET A 179 -0.80 6.07 17.69
N GLU A 180 -0.03 5.75 18.71
CA GLU A 180 -0.54 5.18 19.96
C GLU A 180 -1.57 6.13 20.58
N GLY A 181 -2.74 5.62 20.97
CA GLY A 181 -3.84 6.44 21.51
C GLY A 181 -4.52 7.38 20.49
N GLY A 182 -4.18 7.32 19.20
CA GLY A 182 -4.68 8.31 18.26
C GLY A 182 -6.21 8.38 18.15
N HIS A 183 -6.93 7.26 18.33
CA HIS A 183 -8.39 7.23 18.31
C HIS A 183 -8.98 8.20 19.35
N GLU A 184 -8.29 8.35 20.49
CA GLU A 184 -8.70 9.20 21.61
C GLU A 184 -8.43 10.69 21.36
N VAL A 185 -7.43 11.02 20.53
CA VAL A 185 -7.12 12.40 20.11
C VAL A 185 -7.76 12.79 18.77
N GLY A 186 -8.68 11.98 18.26
CA GLY A 186 -9.45 12.26 17.06
C GLY A 186 -8.57 12.28 15.82
N TRP A 187 -8.22 11.08 15.31
CA TRP A 187 -7.49 10.90 14.06
C TRP A 187 -7.89 11.95 13.01
N ARG A 188 -6.95 12.84 12.69
CA ARG A 188 -7.12 13.78 11.59
C ARG A 188 -6.92 13.02 10.29
N HIS A 189 -8.01 12.42 9.82
CA HIS A 189 -8.15 11.81 8.49
C HIS A 189 -7.84 12.78 7.36
#